data_AF-A0A350LPP1-F1
#
_entry.id   AF-A0A350LPP1-F1
#
_cell.length_a   1.000
_cell.length_b   1.000
_cell.length_c   1.000
_cell.angle_alpha   90.00
_cell.angle_beta   90.00
_cell.angle_gamma   90.00
#
_symmetry.space_group_name_H-M   'P 1'
#
loop_
_entity.id
_entity.type
_entity.pdbx_description
1 polymer ?
#
loop_
_entity_poly.entity_id
_entity_poly.type
_entity_poly.pdbx_seq_one_letter_code
_entity_poly.pdbx_strand_id
1 'polypeptide(L)'
;MIRSLHRWPGLLALALITVLTLSGAALSVFPAAERLTAPQAATGLTVAALATRIQAVYPGVEQIRRAPSGRITAYWFDQGAPGAAVIDPATGQGVASADPNQTQRWLTKLHRSLFLGDGGRIAMAVGAVAMLVLSFSGAMLVARRAGGWRHWFTALRGPLAGRLHVEIARVAVVGLVLSSTTALWMTASTFDLLPSGGTAPALAVEVSGETGVALMMMPTLGDTLVADLRELSFPYPGDA
;
A
#
# COMPACT_ATOMS: atom_id res chain seq x y z
N MET A 1 -17.91 8.18 34.61
CA MET A 1 -18.31 7.20 33.57
C MET A 1 -17.29 7.07 32.43
N ILE A 2 -16.89 8.16 31.75
CA ILE A 2 -15.99 8.11 30.56
C ILE A 2 -14.67 7.33 30.79
N ARG A 3 -14.04 7.44 31.97
CA ARG A 3 -12.81 6.69 32.29
C ARG A 3 -13.00 5.17 32.27
N SER A 4 -14.13 4.66 32.77
CA SER A 4 -14.42 3.22 32.80
C SER A 4 -14.71 2.69 31.39
N LEU A 5 -15.48 3.47 30.63
CA LEU A 5 -15.81 3.19 29.21
C LEU A 5 -14.57 3.21 28.29
N HIS A 6 -13.51 3.93 28.66
CA HIS A 6 -12.25 3.88 27.92
C HIS A 6 -11.35 2.72 28.36
N ARG A 7 -11.25 2.46 29.68
CA ARG A 7 -10.30 1.49 30.24
C ARG A 7 -10.55 0.06 29.76
N TRP A 8 -11.78 -0.44 29.88
CA TRP A 8 -12.06 -1.86 29.60
C TRP A 8 -11.95 -2.22 28.12
N PRO A 9 -12.56 -1.45 27.19
CA PRO A 9 -12.35 -1.68 25.77
C PRO A 9 -10.90 -1.44 25.36
N GLY A 10 -10.20 -0.50 25.99
CA GLY A 10 -8.79 -0.23 25.76
C GLY A 10 -7.88 -1.43 26.05
N LEU A 11 -8.17 -2.20 27.11
CA LEU A 11 -7.41 -3.42 27.42
C LEU A 11 -7.61 -4.52 26.37
N LEU A 12 -8.83 -4.68 25.87
CA LEU A 12 -9.11 -5.63 24.78
C LEU A 12 -8.43 -5.17 23.48
N ALA A 13 -8.55 -3.88 23.16
CA ALA A 13 -7.93 -3.30 21.97
C ALA A 13 -6.40 -3.41 22.00
N LEU A 14 -5.77 -3.35 23.18
CA LEU A 14 -4.32 -3.46 23.32
C LEU A 14 -3.76 -4.74 22.69
N ALA A 15 -4.42 -5.89 22.88
CA ALA A 15 -3.96 -7.15 22.31
C ALA A 15 -3.96 -7.11 20.77
N LEU A 16 -5.06 -6.68 20.17
CA LEU A 16 -5.21 -6.55 18.72
C LEU A 16 -4.21 -5.54 18.13
N ILE A 17 -4.10 -4.36 18.77
CA ILE A 17 -3.18 -3.30 18.34
C ILE A 17 -1.72 -3.76 18.42
N THR A 18 -1.36 -4.56 19.42
CA THR A 18 0.01 -5.10 19.54
C THR A 18 0.34 -6.01 18.36
N VAL A 19 -0.55 -6.93 18.00
CA VAL A 19 -0.36 -7.80 16.82
C VAL A 19 -0.26 -6.97 15.54
N LEU A 20 -1.12 -5.98 15.37
CA LEU A 20 -1.16 -5.08 14.22
C LEU A 20 0.09 -4.23 14.07
N THR A 21 0.55 -3.64 15.16
CA THR A 21 1.73 -2.76 15.17
C THR A 21 3.00 -3.55 14.90
N LEU A 22 3.16 -4.74 15.49
CA LEU A 22 4.30 -5.60 15.24
C LEU A 22 4.30 -6.13 13.80
N SER A 23 3.16 -6.63 13.31
CA SER A 23 3.05 -7.11 11.93
C SER A 23 3.21 -5.98 10.90
N GLY A 24 2.66 -4.80 11.17
CA GLY A 24 2.80 -3.61 10.32
C GLY A 24 4.23 -3.09 10.29
N ALA A 25 4.90 -3.04 11.45
CA ALA A 25 6.32 -2.68 11.53
C ALA A 25 7.19 -3.66 10.74
N ALA A 26 6.96 -4.96 10.88
CA ALA A 26 7.65 -5.97 10.07
C ALA A 26 7.37 -5.81 8.57
N LEU A 27 6.11 -5.54 8.18
CA LEU A 27 5.74 -5.31 6.79
C LEU A 27 6.36 -4.06 6.18
N SER A 28 6.61 -3.01 6.98
CA SER A 28 7.23 -1.77 6.52
C SER A 28 8.67 -1.95 6.01
N VAL A 29 9.35 -3.02 6.43
CA VAL A 29 10.72 -3.33 6.02
C VAL A 29 10.78 -3.78 4.55
N PHE A 30 9.77 -4.50 4.04
CA PHE A 30 9.84 -5.08 2.69
C PHE A 30 9.91 -4.02 1.58
N PRO A 31 9.03 -2.99 1.51
CA PRO A 31 9.14 -1.96 0.49
C PRO A 31 10.43 -1.14 0.59
N ALA A 32 10.93 -0.91 1.82
CA ALA A 32 12.18 -0.20 2.05
C ALA A 32 13.38 -1.01 1.53
N ALA A 33 13.44 -2.31 1.87
CA ALA A 33 14.47 -3.22 1.37
C ALA A 33 14.39 -3.36 -0.16
N GLU A 34 13.18 -3.50 -0.71
CA GLU A 34 12.95 -3.58 -2.15
C GLU A 34 13.47 -2.34 -2.89
N ARG A 35 13.27 -1.14 -2.33
CA ARG A 35 13.81 0.09 -2.92
C ARG A 35 15.34 0.13 -2.93
N LEU A 36 15.99 -0.52 -1.97
CA LEU A 36 17.45 -0.56 -1.88
C LEU A 36 18.08 -1.63 -2.80
N THR A 37 17.35 -2.71 -3.08
CA THR A 37 17.90 -3.88 -3.81
C THR A 37 17.40 -4.01 -5.24
N ALA A 38 16.23 -3.47 -5.59
CA ALA A 38 15.69 -3.59 -6.93
C ALA A 38 16.53 -2.78 -7.95
N PRO A 39 16.80 -3.35 -9.14
CA PRO A 39 17.41 -2.60 -10.24
C PRO A 39 16.63 -1.32 -10.52
N GLN A 40 17.33 -0.18 -10.55
CA GLN A 40 16.71 1.11 -10.79
C GLN A 40 16.87 1.51 -12.26
N ALA A 41 15.84 2.11 -12.83
CA ALA A 41 15.92 2.70 -14.16
C ALA A 41 16.91 3.86 -14.17
N ALA A 42 17.73 3.94 -15.22
CA ALA A 42 18.59 5.09 -15.44
C ALA A 42 17.76 6.37 -15.59
N THR A 43 18.32 7.50 -15.14
CA THR A 43 17.70 8.81 -15.32
C THR A 43 17.50 9.08 -16.81
N GLY A 44 16.28 9.45 -17.21
CA GLY A 44 15.94 9.71 -18.61
C GLY A 44 15.54 8.47 -19.41
N LEU A 45 15.50 7.26 -18.83
CA LEU A 45 14.96 6.09 -19.54
C LEU A 45 13.46 6.30 -19.82
N THR A 46 13.08 6.21 -21.10
CA THR A 46 11.70 6.37 -21.56
C THR A 46 10.93 5.05 -21.46
N VAL A 47 9.61 5.14 -21.32
CA VAL A 47 8.74 3.95 -21.26
C VAL A 47 8.84 3.15 -22.56
N ALA A 48 8.91 3.81 -23.72
CA ALA A 48 9.09 3.14 -25.00
C ALA A 48 10.37 2.28 -25.02
N ALA A 49 11.51 2.85 -24.62
CA ALA A 49 12.78 2.14 -24.62
C ALA A 49 12.76 0.94 -23.66
N LEU A 50 12.19 1.10 -22.47
CA LEU A 50 12.02 0.01 -21.51
C LEU A 50 11.12 -1.10 -22.09
N ALA A 51 9.96 -0.73 -22.61
CA ALA A 51 8.98 -1.67 -23.12
C ALA A 51 9.52 -2.45 -24.33
N THR A 52 10.25 -1.78 -25.23
CA THR A 52 10.93 -2.45 -26.36
C THR A 52 11.97 -3.46 -25.89
N ARG A 53 12.77 -3.14 -24.85
CA ARG A 53 13.74 -4.10 -24.29
C ARG A 53 13.04 -5.31 -23.69
N ILE A 54 11.98 -5.09 -22.91
CA ILE A 54 11.21 -6.17 -22.29
C ILE A 54 10.55 -7.04 -23.37
N GLN A 55 9.92 -6.44 -24.37
CA GLN A 55 9.25 -7.17 -25.45
C GLN A 55 10.23 -8.01 -26.29
N ALA A 56 11.48 -7.56 -26.45
CA ALA A 56 12.52 -8.35 -27.12
C ALA A 56 12.90 -9.63 -26.35
N VAL A 57 12.79 -9.61 -25.02
CA VAL A 57 13.07 -10.78 -24.15
C VAL A 57 11.82 -11.64 -23.95
N TYR A 58 10.66 -10.99 -23.79
CA TYR A 58 9.37 -11.58 -23.52
C TYR A 58 8.35 -11.12 -24.58
N PRO A 59 8.29 -11.77 -25.75
CA PRO A 59 7.39 -11.37 -26.84
C PRO A 59 5.90 -11.37 -26.43
N GLY A 60 5.51 -12.24 -25.50
CA GLY A 60 4.16 -12.33 -24.95
C GLY A 60 3.89 -11.44 -23.73
N VAL A 61 4.65 -10.36 -23.54
CA VAL A 61 4.42 -9.40 -22.44
C VAL A 61 3.04 -8.76 -22.57
N GLU A 62 2.26 -8.86 -21.50
CA GLU A 62 0.91 -8.29 -21.44
C GLU A 62 0.86 -7.05 -20.55
N GLN A 63 1.76 -6.97 -19.57
CA GLN A 63 1.74 -5.88 -18.61
C GLN A 63 3.13 -5.57 -18.05
N ILE A 64 3.48 -4.29 -17.98
CA ILE A 64 4.65 -3.78 -17.26
C ILE A 64 4.15 -2.87 -16.16
N ARG A 65 4.56 -3.15 -14.91
CA ARG A 65 4.17 -2.37 -13.73
C ARG A 65 5.39 -1.85 -13.02
N ARG A 66 5.31 -0.62 -12.52
CA ARG A 66 6.34 -0.05 -11.67
C ARG A 66 5.76 0.21 -10.28
N ALA A 67 6.36 -0.42 -9.28
CA ALA A 67 6.01 -0.22 -7.89
C ALA A 67 6.53 1.14 -7.38
N PRO A 68 5.95 1.73 -6.31
CA PRO A 68 6.45 2.95 -5.69
C PRO A 68 7.91 2.87 -5.21
N SER A 69 8.41 1.66 -4.94
CA SER A 69 9.82 1.39 -4.63
C SER A 69 10.77 1.68 -5.80
N GLY A 70 10.25 1.76 -7.03
CA GLY A 70 11.00 1.82 -8.28
C GLY A 70 11.16 0.47 -8.97
N ARG A 71 10.79 -0.63 -8.29
CA ARG A 71 10.84 -1.99 -8.86
C ARG A 71 9.94 -2.09 -10.09
N ILE A 72 10.45 -2.67 -11.17
CA ILE A 72 9.71 -2.92 -12.40
C ILE A 72 9.43 -4.42 -12.49
N THR A 73 8.18 -4.77 -12.77
CA THR A 73 7.74 -6.15 -12.95
C THR A 73 7.08 -6.27 -14.32
N ALA A 74 7.45 -7.28 -15.10
CA ALA A 74 6.73 -7.66 -16.31
C ALA A 74 5.92 -8.94 -16.07
N TYR A 75 4.75 -8.98 -16.68
CA TYR A 75 3.85 -10.13 -16.73
C TYR A 75 3.67 -10.52 -18.19
N TRP A 76 3.79 -11.80 -18.49
CA TRP A 76 3.71 -12.32 -19.85
C TRP A 76 3.02 -13.68 -19.87
N PHE A 77 2.61 -14.10 -21.05
CA PHE A 77 2.27 -15.50 -21.31
C PHE A 77 3.27 -16.10 -22.30
N ASP A 78 3.72 -17.31 -22.00
CA ASP A 78 4.49 -18.15 -22.93
C ASP A 78 3.69 -19.43 -23.17
N GLN A 79 3.19 -19.61 -24.39
CA GLN A 79 2.38 -20.77 -24.79
C GLN A 79 1.20 -21.07 -23.84
N GLY A 80 0.57 -20.02 -23.32
CA GLY A 80 -0.56 -20.13 -22.38
C GLY A 80 -0.15 -20.33 -20.91
N ALA A 81 1.14 -20.44 -20.59
CA ALA A 81 1.63 -20.42 -19.22
C ALA A 81 1.93 -18.97 -18.77
N PRO A 82 1.34 -18.50 -17.66
CA PRO A 82 1.63 -17.17 -17.14
C PRO A 82 3.03 -17.12 -16.50
N GLY A 83 3.75 -16.03 -16.76
CA GLY A 83 5.05 -15.73 -16.18
C GLY A 83 5.08 -14.31 -15.60
N ALA A 84 5.90 -14.13 -14.56
CA ALA A 84 6.14 -12.83 -13.97
C ALA A 84 7.55 -12.73 -13.37
N ALA A 85 8.25 -11.63 -13.63
CA ALA A 85 9.60 -11.40 -13.17
C ALA A 85 9.86 -9.93 -12.85
N VAL A 86 10.74 -9.70 -11.88
CA VAL A 86 11.36 -8.40 -11.65
C VAL A 86 12.36 -8.16 -12.76
N ILE A 87 12.26 -7.03 -13.42
CA ILE A 87 13.03 -6.69 -14.61
C ILE A 87 14.21 -5.78 -14.24
N ASP A 88 15.36 -6.06 -14.83
CA ASP A 88 16.44 -5.09 -14.96
C ASP A 88 16.12 -4.10 -16.10
N PRO A 89 15.82 -2.83 -15.82
CA PRO A 89 15.48 -1.84 -16.85
C PRO A 89 16.61 -1.55 -17.86
N ALA A 90 17.87 -1.86 -17.53
CA ALA A 90 18.98 -1.69 -18.47
C ALA A 90 18.91 -2.70 -19.62
N THR A 91 18.51 -3.94 -19.32
CA THR A 91 18.59 -5.08 -20.25
C THR A 91 17.23 -5.61 -20.70
N GLY A 92 16.16 -5.38 -19.93
CA GLY A 92 14.84 -6.00 -20.13
C GLY A 92 14.74 -7.42 -19.60
N GLN A 93 15.80 -7.96 -19.00
CA GLN A 93 15.86 -9.34 -18.50
C GLN A 93 15.25 -9.48 -17.10
N GLY A 94 14.66 -10.63 -16.82
CA GLY A 94 14.21 -11.01 -15.49
C GLY A 94 15.38 -11.33 -14.56
N VAL A 95 15.48 -10.64 -13.43
CA VAL A 95 16.55 -10.84 -12.43
C VAL A 95 16.08 -11.55 -11.16
N ALA A 96 14.77 -11.56 -10.89
CA ALA A 96 14.19 -12.23 -9.74
C ALA A 96 12.72 -12.58 -10.00
N SER A 97 12.17 -13.49 -9.18
CA SER A 97 10.73 -13.77 -9.19
C SER A 97 9.93 -12.53 -8.77
N ALA A 98 8.80 -12.29 -9.44
CA ALA A 98 7.86 -11.23 -9.07
C ALA A 98 7.11 -11.51 -7.75
N ASP A 99 7.01 -12.79 -7.36
CA ASP A 99 6.18 -13.22 -6.24
C ASP A 99 6.76 -12.79 -4.89
N PRO A 100 5.94 -12.24 -3.99
CA PRO A 100 6.36 -11.98 -2.62
C PRO A 100 6.78 -13.29 -1.94
N ASN A 101 7.84 -13.27 -1.13
CA ASN A 101 8.28 -14.47 -0.42
C ASN A 101 7.22 -14.97 0.61
N GLN A 102 7.40 -16.20 1.09
CA GLN A 102 6.43 -16.86 1.97
C GLN A 102 6.18 -16.07 3.28
N THR A 103 7.22 -15.50 3.87
CA THR A 103 7.14 -14.70 5.10
C THR A 103 6.33 -13.42 4.89
N GLN A 104 6.57 -12.70 3.79
CA GLN A 104 5.82 -11.50 3.43
C GLN A 104 4.35 -11.82 3.21
N ARG A 105 4.03 -12.93 2.52
CA ARG A 105 2.65 -13.38 2.32
C ARG A 105 1.97 -13.74 3.64
N TRP A 106 2.68 -14.45 4.53
CA TRP A 106 2.18 -14.80 5.85
C TRP A 106 1.88 -13.56 6.70
N LEU A 107 2.83 -12.62 6.79
CA LEU A 107 2.67 -11.35 7.51
C LEU A 107 1.52 -10.52 6.94
N THR A 108 1.41 -10.44 5.61
CA THR A 108 0.30 -9.73 4.96
C THR A 108 -1.05 -10.32 5.31
N LYS A 109 -1.17 -11.66 5.30
CA LYS A 109 -2.41 -12.36 5.69
C LYS A 109 -2.74 -12.17 7.18
N LEU A 110 -1.75 -12.22 8.06
CA LEU A 110 -1.94 -11.92 9.48
C LEU A 110 -2.44 -10.48 9.68
N HIS A 111 -1.73 -9.50 9.10
CA HIS A 111 -2.01 -8.08 9.33
C HIS A 111 -3.36 -7.65 8.73
N ARG A 112 -3.69 -8.14 7.53
CA ARG A 112 -4.88 -7.70 6.79
C ARG A 112 -6.15 -8.42 7.24
N SER A 113 -6.05 -9.69 7.64
CA SER A 113 -7.24 -10.51 7.91
C SER A 113 -7.10 -11.46 9.08
N LEU A 114 -6.01 -11.44 9.86
CA LEU A 114 -5.77 -12.41 10.94
C LEU A 114 -5.89 -13.87 10.49
N PHE A 115 -5.63 -14.15 9.20
CA PHE A 115 -5.88 -15.45 8.56
C PHE A 115 -7.36 -15.89 8.46
N LEU A 116 -8.31 -15.00 8.73
CA LEU A 116 -9.75 -15.29 8.75
C LEU A 116 -10.50 -14.80 7.49
N GLY A 117 -9.78 -14.54 6.39
CA GLY A 117 -10.37 -14.05 5.14
C GLY A 117 -11.17 -12.76 5.33
N ASP A 118 -12.38 -12.70 4.78
CA ASP A 118 -13.22 -11.51 4.86
C ASP A 118 -13.79 -11.26 6.27
N GLY A 119 -14.09 -12.32 7.03
CA GLY A 119 -14.48 -12.19 8.44
C GLY A 119 -13.39 -11.51 9.26
N GLY A 120 -12.13 -11.84 8.96
CA GLY A 120 -10.96 -11.15 9.49
C GLY A 120 -10.92 -9.68 9.13
N ARG A 121 -11.09 -9.34 7.86
CA ARG A 121 -11.11 -7.93 7.39
C ARG A 121 -12.20 -7.11 8.08
N ILE A 122 -13.38 -7.69 8.28
CA ILE A 122 -14.47 -7.05 9.03
C ILE A 122 -14.08 -6.85 10.50
N ALA A 123 -13.48 -7.86 11.14
CA ALA A 123 -12.99 -7.74 12.51
C ALA A 123 -11.92 -6.63 12.63
N MET A 124 -11.01 -6.51 11.66
CA MET A 124 -10.03 -5.43 11.58
C MET A 124 -10.71 -4.06 11.44
N ALA A 125 -11.75 -3.95 10.62
CA ALA A 125 -12.51 -2.72 10.44
C ALA A 125 -13.21 -2.28 11.73
N VAL A 126 -13.87 -3.22 12.44
CA VAL A 126 -14.48 -2.97 13.75
C VAL A 126 -13.40 -2.54 14.76
N GLY A 127 -12.24 -3.20 14.75
CA GLY A 127 -11.08 -2.82 15.55
C GLY A 127 -10.60 -1.40 15.26
N ALA A 128 -10.59 -0.98 13.99
CA ALA A 128 -10.22 0.38 13.58
C ALA A 128 -11.25 1.42 14.07
N VAL A 129 -12.57 1.14 13.97
CA VAL A 129 -13.61 2.01 14.55
C VAL A 129 -13.41 2.14 16.06
N ALA A 130 -13.21 1.02 16.77
CA ALA A 130 -12.99 1.02 18.20
C ALA A 130 -11.73 1.82 18.59
N MET A 131 -10.64 1.67 17.85
CA MET A 131 -9.40 2.43 18.04
C MET A 131 -9.62 3.92 17.82
N LEU A 132 -10.38 4.32 16.81
CA LEU A 132 -10.70 5.72 16.54
C LEU A 132 -11.50 6.35 17.70
N VAL A 133 -12.55 5.66 18.17
CA VAL A 133 -13.35 6.08 19.33
C VAL A 133 -12.51 6.14 20.61
N LEU A 134 -11.65 5.16 20.84
CA LEU A 134 -10.72 5.15 21.96
C LEU A 134 -9.72 6.30 21.87
N SER A 135 -9.22 6.62 20.68
CA SER A 135 -8.28 7.72 20.46
C SER A 135 -8.92 9.07 20.78
N PHE A 136 -10.14 9.33 20.29
CA PHE A 136 -10.86 10.57 20.62
C PHE A 136 -11.24 10.66 22.10
N SER A 137 -11.77 9.58 22.68
CA SER A 137 -12.10 9.58 24.12
C SER A 137 -10.86 9.74 25.00
N GLY A 138 -9.74 9.11 24.61
CA GLY A 138 -8.43 9.29 25.23
C GLY A 138 -7.98 10.74 25.15
N ALA A 139 -8.05 11.37 23.97
CA ALA A 139 -7.71 12.78 23.80
C ALA A 139 -8.51 13.70 24.73
N MET A 140 -9.84 13.49 24.79
CA MET A 140 -10.70 14.25 25.70
C MET A 140 -10.30 14.07 27.17
N LEU A 141 -9.91 12.84 27.57
CA LEU A 141 -9.43 12.57 28.93
C LEU A 141 -8.08 13.24 29.23
N VAL A 142 -7.16 13.25 28.26
CA VAL A 142 -5.88 13.96 28.36
C VAL A 142 -6.11 15.47 28.49
N ALA A 143 -6.94 16.07 27.64
CA ALA A 143 -7.26 17.49 27.71
C ALA A 143 -7.89 17.86 29.06
N ARG A 144 -8.84 17.05 29.56
CA ARG A 144 -9.43 17.26 30.90
C ARG A 144 -8.40 17.15 32.01
N ARG A 145 -7.46 16.20 31.93
CA ARG A 145 -6.40 16.04 32.93
C ARG A 145 -5.41 17.21 32.91
N ALA A 146 -5.11 17.74 31.74
CA ALA A 146 -4.16 18.84 31.57
C ALA A 146 -4.74 20.22 31.90
N GLY A 147 -6.06 20.34 32.12
CA GLY A 147 -6.73 21.63 32.34
C GLY A 147 -7.11 22.35 31.04
N GLY A 148 -7.34 21.59 29.96
CA GLY A 148 -7.79 22.08 28.66
C GLY A 148 -6.78 21.85 27.52
N TRP A 149 -7.24 22.04 26.28
CA TRP A 149 -6.43 21.83 25.07
C TRP A 149 -5.21 22.75 24.98
N ARG A 150 -5.32 23.99 25.49
CA ARG A 150 -4.19 24.95 25.55
C ARG A 150 -3.06 24.46 26.46
N HIS A 151 -3.36 23.58 27.41
CA HIS A 151 -2.42 23.04 28.38
C HIS A 151 -1.94 21.63 28.00
N TRP A 152 -2.17 21.19 26.76
CA TRP A 152 -1.92 19.81 26.32
C TRP A 152 -0.53 19.28 26.66
N PHE A 153 0.52 20.09 26.55
CA PHE A 153 1.91 19.72 26.84
C PHE A 153 2.41 20.17 28.22
N THR A 154 1.53 20.57 29.13
CA THR A 154 1.92 20.94 30.49
C THR A 154 2.38 19.72 31.31
N ALA A 155 3.28 19.98 32.27
CA ALA A 155 3.83 18.96 33.15
C ALA A 155 2.73 18.26 33.97
N LEU A 156 2.73 16.93 33.92
CA LEU A 156 1.74 16.11 34.62
C LEU A 156 2.22 15.70 36.01
N ARG A 157 1.33 15.86 37.00
CA ARG A 157 1.52 15.35 38.36
C ARG A 157 0.76 14.03 38.58
N GLY A 158 1.20 13.27 39.58
CA GLY A 158 0.55 12.03 40.02
C GLY A 158 1.38 10.76 39.76
N PRO A 159 0.76 9.58 39.95
CA PRO A 159 1.45 8.29 39.87
C PRO A 159 2.13 8.05 38.52
N LEU A 160 3.31 7.41 38.54
CA LEU A 160 4.18 7.22 37.38
C LEU A 160 3.49 6.52 36.21
N ALA A 161 2.77 5.42 36.44
CA ALA A 161 2.09 4.69 35.37
C ALA A 161 1.04 5.54 34.65
N GLY A 162 0.23 6.29 35.40
CA GLY A 162 -0.77 7.20 34.84
C GLY A 162 -0.14 8.39 34.13
N ARG A 163 1.02 8.87 34.59
CA ARG A 163 1.79 9.92 33.91
C ARG A 163 2.35 9.41 32.58
N LEU A 164 3.07 8.28 32.57
CA LEU A 164 3.65 7.69 31.35
C LEU A 164 2.59 7.39 30.29
N HIS A 165 1.46 6.79 30.68
CA HIS A 165 0.37 6.52 29.75
C HIS A 165 -0.13 7.80 29.07
N VAL A 166 -0.29 8.90 29.81
CA VAL A 166 -0.76 10.18 29.24
C VAL A 166 0.32 10.83 28.38
N GLU A 167 1.59 10.82 28.80
CA GLU A 167 2.69 11.38 27.98
C GLU A 167 2.81 10.64 26.63
N ILE A 168 2.76 9.30 26.65
CA ILE A 168 2.77 8.50 25.42
C ILE A 168 1.51 8.78 24.60
N ALA A 169 0.33 8.82 25.23
CA ALA A 169 -0.94 9.05 24.55
C ALA A 169 -1.00 10.41 23.84
N ARG A 170 -0.40 11.46 24.41
CA ARG A 170 -0.37 12.81 23.82
C ARG A 170 0.22 12.83 22.41
N VAL A 171 1.26 12.02 22.19
CA VAL A 171 1.94 11.90 20.89
C VAL A 171 1.28 10.81 20.05
N ALA A 172 0.99 9.66 20.65
CA ALA A 172 0.45 8.50 19.95
C ALA A 172 -0.93 8.78 19.34
N VAL A 173 -1.77 9.62 19.96
CA VAL A 173 -3.14 9.85 19.49
C VAL A 173 -3.22 10.31 18.03
N VAL A 174 -2.26 11.12 17.57
CA VAL A 174 -2.21 11.58 16.17
C VAL A 174 -1.99 10.39 15.24
N GLY A 175 -1.01 9.54 15.55
CA GLY A 175 -0.73 8.32 14.79
C GLY A 175 -1.87 7.31 14.85
N LEU A 176 -2.52 7.13 16.01
CA LEU A 176 -3.65 6.22 16.17
C LEU A 176 -4.88 6.68 15.39
N VAL A 177 -5.19 7.97 15.39
CA VAL A 177 -6.28 8.55 14.57
C VAL A 177 -5.95 8.36 13.09
N LEU A 178 -4.76 8.77 12.64
CA LEU A 178 -4.35 8.61 11.24
C LEU A 178 -4.40 7.14 10.79
N SER A 179 -3.86 6.23 11.60
CA SER A 179 -3.82 4.80 11.30
C SER A 179 -5.22 4.18 11.25
N SER A 180 -6.09 4.50 12.21
CA SER A 180 -7.46 3.96 12.23
C SER A 180 -8.31 4.52 11.10
N THR A 181 -8.21 5.82 10.79
CA THR A 181 -8.88 6.40 9.63
C THR A 181 -8.39 5.78 8.32
N THR A 182 -7.07 5.56 8.18
CA THR A 182 -6.50 4.89 7.00
C THR A 182 -7.00 3.45 6.88
N ALA A 183 -7.06 2.71 7.98
CA ALA A 183 -7.59 1.34 7.99
C ALA A 183 -9.07 1.28 7.58
N LEU A 184 -9.88 2.26 8.03
CA LEU A 184 -11.28 2.38 7.62
C LEU A 184 -11.40 2.73 6.14
N TRP A 185 -10.59 3.66 5.64
CA TRP A 185 -10.55 4.02 4.22
C TRP A 185 -10.17 2.82 3.34
N MET A 186 -9.14 2.07 3.72
CA MET A 186 -8.68 0.88 2.99
C MET A 186 -9.70 -0.25 3.03
N THR A 187 -10.39 -0.43 4.16
CA THR A 187 -11.53 -1.35 4.28
C THR A 187 -12.65 -0.93 3.34
N ALA A 188 -13.06 0.34 3.37
CA ALA A 188 -14.12 0.85 2.52
C ALA A 188 -13.78 0.68 1.03
N SER A 189 -12.52 0.89 0.65
CA SER A 189 -12.02 0.60 -0.70
C SER A 189 -12.05 -0.90 -1.03
N THR A 190 -11.71 -1.77 -0.07
CA THR A 190 -11.71 -3.23 -0.27
C THR A 190 -13.11 -3.79 -0.48
N PHE A 191 -14.12 -3.18 0.13
CA PHE A 191 -15.53 -3.56 0.01
C PHE A 191 -16.32 -2.69 -0.99
N ASP A 192 -15.61 -1.94 -1.84
CA ASP A 192 -16.19 -1.10 -2.90
C ASP A 192 -17.25 -0.08 -2.39
N LEU A 193 -17.08 0.39 -1.15
CA LEU A 193 -17.93 1.42 -0.53
C LEU A 193 -17.51 2.84 -0.93
N LEU A 194 -16.32 3.00 -1.50
CA LEU A 194 -15.79 4.26 -2.01
C LEU A 194 -15.79 4.22 -3.55
N PRO A 195 -16.06 5.34 -4.23
CA PRO A 195 -15.93 5.41 -5.68
C PRO A 195 -14.52 4.98 -6.11
N SER A 196 -14.44 4.06 -7.07
CA SER A 196 -13.19 3.63 -7.66
C SER A 196 -12.54 4.85 -8.33
N GLY A 197 -11.49 5.41 -7.72
CA GLY A 197 -10.88 6.69 -8.12
C GLY A 197 -10.19 6.71 -9.49
N GLY A 198 -10.32 5.65 -10.28
CA GLY A 198 -10.03 5.66 -11.70
C GLY A 198 -11.33 5.74 -12.46
N THR A 199 -11.66 6.90 -13.03
CA THR A 199 -12.36 6.87 -14.31
C THR A 199 -11.52 5.95 -15.19
N ALA A 200 -12.06 4.78 -15.56
CA ALA A 200 -11.47 4.01 -16.64
C ALA A 200 -11.19 5.02 -17.76
N PRO A 201 -9.96 5.08 -18.31
CA PRO A 201 -9.69 5.99 -19.41
C PRO A 201 -10.81 5.78 -20.41
N ALA A 202 -11.45 6.87 -20.84
CA ALA A 202 -12.55 6.78 -21.79
C ALA A 202 -12.05 5.89 -22.93
N LEU A 203 -12.72 4.76 -23.14
CA LEU A 203 -12.34 3.85 -24.21
C LEU A 203 -12.25 4.70 -25.47
N ALA A 204 -11.10 4.65 -26.14
CA ALA A 204 -10.87 5.47 -27.32
C ALA A 204 -12.03 5.24 -28.29
N VAL A 205 -12.81 6.30 -28.55
CA VAL A 205 -14.00 6.22 -29.39
C VAL A 205 -13.59 5.94 -30.85
N GLU A 206 -12.34 6.23 -31.20
CA GLU A 206 -11.70 5.83 -32.45
C GLU A 206 -10.47 4.97 -32.17
N VAL A 207 -10.45 3.78 -32.78
CA VAL A 207 -9.29 2.90 -32.87
C VAL A 207 -8.70 3.13 -34.27
N SER A 208 -7.37 3.25 -34.38
CA SER A 208 -6.71 3.52 -35.67
C SER A 208 -6.86 2.36 -36.68
N GLY A 209 -7.15 1.14 -36.21
CA GLY A 209 -7.11 -0.09 -37.01
C GLY A 209 -5.70 -0.48 -37.47
N GLU A 210 -4.67 0.23 -37.00
CA GLU A 210 -3.28 -0.05 -37.30
C GLU A 210 -2.69 -0.96 -36.23
N THR A 211 -2.07 -2.06 -36.66
CA THR A 211 -1.41 -3.03 -35.79
C THR A 211 0.11 -3.00 -35.99
N GLY A 212 0.85 -3.47 -34.99
CA GLY A 212 2.30 -3.62 -35.10
C GLY A 212 3.10 -2.31 -35.10
N VAL A 213 2.50 -1.20 -34.67
CA VAL A 213 3.22 0.07 -34.48
C VAL A 213 4.35 -0.13 -33.48
N ALA A 214 5.57 0.22 -33.88
CA ALA A 214 6.73 0.14 -33.00
C ALA A 214 6.54 1.07 -31.79
N LEU A 215 6.75 0.56 -30.58
CA LEU A 215 6.56 1.33 -29.32
C LEU A 215 7.37 2.64 -29.28
N MET A 216 8.54 2.65 -29.94
CA MET A 216 9.41 3.82 -30.08
C MET A 216 8.79 4.95 -30.93
N MET A 217 7.81 4.64 -31.78
CA MET A 217 7.09 5.61 -32.60
C MET A 217 5.87 6.19 -31.89
N MET A 218 5.50 5.68 -30.71
CA MET A 218 4.38 6.19 -29.92
C MET A 218 4.84 7.39 -29.09
N PRO A 219 4.40 8.63 -29.39
CA PRO A 219 4.92 9.83 -28.72
C PRO A 219 4.70 9.79 -27.20
N THR A 220 3.54 9.30 -26.77
CA THR A 220 3.22 9.15 -25.35
C THR A 220 4.21 8.25 -24.61
N LEU A 221 4.62 7.12 -25.20
CA LEU A 221 5.61 6.22 -24.58
C LEU A 221 7.04 6.76 -24.70
N GLY A 222 7.34 7.49 -25.78
CA GLY A 222 8.63 8.11 -26.02
C GLY A 222 8.92 9.28 -25.07
N ASP A 223 7.90 10.09 -24.76
CA ASP A 223 8.04 11.27 -23.92
C ASP A 223 7.87 10.96 -22.42
N THR A 224 7.17 9.86 -22.09
CA THR A 224 6.98 9.45 -20.69
C THR A 224 8.24 8.79 -20.15
N LEU A 225 8.74 9.30 -19.02
CA LEU A 225 9.84 8.69 -18.29
C LEU A 225 9.38 7.47 -17.50
N VAL A 226 10.24 6.47 -17.37
CA VAL A 226 9.98 5.28 -16.52
C VAL A 226 9.72 5.67 -15.06
N ALA A 227 10.25 6.81 -14.60
CA ALA A 227 9.96 7.33 -13.26
C ALA A 227 8.47 7.63 -13.02
N ASP A 228 7.74 7.99 -14.09
CA ASP A 228 6.32 8.34 -14.06
C ASP A 228 5.42 7.17 -14.48
N LEU A 229 6.01 6.09 -14.99
CA LEU A 229 5.30 4.85 -15.28
C LEU A 229 4.66 4.30 -14.00
N ARG A 230 3.37 3.96 -14.09
CA ARG A 230 2.66 3.13 -13.10
C ARG A 230 2.38 1.75 -13.65
N GLU A 231 1.77 1.74 -14.83
CA GLU A 231 1.31 0.54 -15.50
C GLU A 231 1.23 0.80 -17.00
N LEU A 232 1.67 -0.17 -17.79
CA LEU A 232 1.52 -0.24 -19.23
C LEU A 232 0.95 -1.62 -19.54
N SER A 233 -0.24 -1.66 -20.14
CA SER A 233 -0.88 -2.89 -20.60
C SER A 233 -0.80 -2.96 -22.12
N PHE A 234 -0.52 -4.15 -22.63
CA PHE A 234 -0.46 -4.45 -24.05
C PHE A 234 -1.81 -4.99 -24.53
N PRO A 235 -2.16 -4.81 -25.82
CA PRO A 235 -3.34 -5.43 -26.40
C PRO A 235 -3.22 -6.96 -26.37
N TYR A 236 -4.36 -7.67 -26.34
CA TYR A 236 -4.32 -9.12 -26.43
C TYR A 236 -3.88 -9.56 -27.83
N PRO A 237 -3.25 -10.76 -27.96
CA PRO A 237 -2.96 -11.31 -29.27
C PRO A 237 -4.23 -11.43 -30.13
N GLY A 238 -4.28 -10.70 -31.24
CA GLY A 238 -5.43 -10.69 -32.15
C GLY A 238 -6.38 -9.50 -32.00
N ASP A 239 -6.16 -8.63 -31.01
CA ASP A 239 -6.82 -7.32 -30.94
C ASP A 239 -6.17 -6.40 -32.00
N ALA A 240 -6.94 -6.09 -33.06
CA ALA A 240 -6.60 -5.17 -34.14
C ALA A 240 -7.58 -4.00 -34.20
#